data_AF-A0A0S8CV61-F1
#
_entry.id   AF-A0A0S8CV61-F1
#
_cell.length_a   1.000
_cell.length_b   1.000
_cell.length_c   1.000
_cell.angle_alpha   90.00
_cell.angle_beta   90.00
_cell.angle_gamma   90.00
#
_symmetry.space_group_name_H-M   'P 1'
#
loop_
_entity.id
_entity.type
_entity.pdbx_description
1 polymer ?
#
loop_
_entity_poly.entity_id
_entity_poly.type
_entity_poly.pdbx_seq_one_letter_code
_entity_poly.pdbx_strand_id
1 'polypeptide(L)' 'MQMNAYLDMLEDDINKVRDLSCICRGEWCRYLESEVDTLLNELVEFKICEGDFESNRIEGMKSKIWDAYRNLAPDIHTW' A
#
# COMPACT_ATOMS: atom_id res chain seq x y z
N MET A 1 -20.81 6.97 -7.51
CA MET A 1 -20.92 5.57 -7.02
C MET A 1 -19.73 4.70 -7.46
N GLN A 2 -19.08 4.97 -8.60
CA GLN A 2 -17.90 4.20 -9.07
C GLN A 2 -16.60 4.50 -8.28
N MET A 3 -16.44 5.72 -7.75
CA MET A 3 -15.22 6.15 -7.06
C MET A 3 -15.00 5.50 -5.69
N ASN A 4 -16.08 5.31 -4.92
CA ASN A 4 -16.00 4.60 -3.64
C ASN A 4 -15.61 3.14 -3.86
N ALA A 5 -16.15 2.50 -4.90
CA ALA A 5 -15.78 1.12 -5.25
C ALA A 5 -14.29 1.01 -5.63
N TYR A 6 -13.73 2.03 -6.29
CA TYR A 6 -12.29 2.08 -6.56
C TYR A 6 -11.47 2.18 -5.27
N LEU A 7 -11.85 3.08 -4.35
CA LEU A 7 -11.20 3.19 -3.05
C LEU A 7 -11.33 1.92 -2.20
N ASP A 8 -12.47 1.22 -2.31
CA ASP A 8 -12.67 -0.07 -1.64
C ASP A 8 -11.70 -1.13 -2.17
N MET A 9 -11.53 -1.22 -3.49
CA MET A 9 -10.55 -2.14 -4.10
C MET A 9 -9.11 -1.78 -3.70
N LEU A 10 -8.75 -0.50 -3.77
CA LEU A 10 -7.42 -0.02 -3.40
C LEU A 10 -7.12 -0.31 -1.91
N GLU A 11 -8.10 -0.11 -1.04
CA GLU A 11 -7.95 -0.40 0.39
C GLU A 11 -7.78 -1.91 0.65
N ASP A 12 -8.52 -2.76 -0.06
CA ASP A 12 -8.40 -4.22 0.04
C ASP A 12 -7.01 -4.70 -0.41
N ASP A 13 -6.48 -4.17 -1.51
CA ASP A 13 -5.14 -4.51 -1.99
C ASP A 13 -4.05 -4.05 -1.01
N ILE A 14 -4.19 -2.84 -0.44
CA ILE A 14 -3.30 -2.35 0.62
C ILE A 14 -3.34 -3.25 1.86
N ASN A 15 -4.54 -3.68 2.29
CA ASN A 15 -4.67 -4.59 3.43
C ASN A 15 -3.98 -5.93 3.14
N LYS A 16 -4.18 -6.48 1.94
CA LYS A 16 -3.57 -7.74 1.51
C LYS A 16 -2.05 -7.67 1.49
N VAL A 17 -1.48 -6.63 0.88
CA VAL A 17 -0.02 -6.47 0.80
C VAL A 17 0.58 -6.26 2.20
N ARG A 18 -0.10 -5.50 3.07
CA ARG A 18 0.30 -5.36 4.48
C ARG A 18 0.32 -6.69 5.20
N ASP A 19 -0.70 -7.52 5.07
CA ASP A 19 -0.74 -8.83 5.74
C ASP A 19 0.35 -9.77 5.20
N LEU A 20 0.59 -9.76 3.89
CA LEU A 20 1.65 -10.58 3.26
C LEU A 20 3.05 -10.08 3.61
N SER A 21 3.24 -8.77 3.79
CA SER A 21 4.54 -8.19 4.18
C SER A 21 5.07 -8.74 5.51
N CYS A 22 4.19 -9.21 6.40
CA CYS A 22 4.57 -9.78 7.70
C CYS A 22 5.19 -11.18 7.60
N ILE A 23 4.95 -11.89 6.50
CA ILE A 23 5.31 -13.30 6.33
C ILE A 23 6.21 -13.57 5.12
N CYS A 24 6.57 -12.52 4.38
CA CYS A 24 7.40 -12.64 3.19
C CYS A 24 8.83 -13.07 3.54
N ARG A 25 9.55 -13.63 2.56
CA ARG A 25 11.00 -13.91 2.67
C ARG A 25 11.70 -13.74 1.34
N GLY A 26 12.95 -13.26 1.36
CA GLY A 26 13.83 -13.22 0.19
C GLY A 26 13.22 -12.47 -1.00
N GLU A 27 13.25 -13.08 -2.18
CA GLU A 27 12.74 -12.47 -3.42
C GLU A 27 11.24 -12.13 -3.35
N TRP A 28 10.47 -12.84 -2.52
CA TRP A 28 9.06 -12.52 -2.34
C TRP A 28 8.85 -11.19 -1.61
N CYS A 29 9.73 -10.81 -0.67
CA CYS A 29 9.67 -9.48 -0.04
C CYS A 29 9.98 -8.37 -1.03
N ARG A 30 10.92 -8.59 -1.96
CA ARG A 30 11.24 -7.61 -3.02
C ARG A 30 10.09 -7.44 -4.00
N TYR A 31 9.39 -8.53 -4.33
CA TYR A 31 8.17 -8.46 -5.13
C TYR A 31 7.09 -7.64 -4.40
N LEU A 32 6.85 -7.93 -3.12
CA LEU A 32 5.87 -7.17 -2.33
C LEU A 32 6.26 -5.70 -2.19
N GLU A 33 7.54 -5.36 -2.07
CA GLU A 33 8.02 -3.97 -2.06
C GLU A 33 7.59 -3.24 -3.35
N SER A 34 7.79 -3.85 -4.51
CA SER A 34 7.35 -3.28 -5.79
C SER A 34 5.82 -3.11 -5.88
N GLU A 35 5.06 -4.00 -5.26
CA GLU A 35 3.59 -3.88 -5.18
C GLU A 35 3.18 -2.75 -4.23
N VAL A 36 3.85 -2.61 -3.07
CA VAL A 36 3.65 -1.49 -2.14
C VAL A 36 3.95 -0.15 -2.84
N ASP A 37 5.04 -0.06 -3.61
CA ASP A 37 5.41 1.12 -4.39
C ASP A 37 4.31 1.49 -5.40
N THR A 38 3.76 0.49 -6.10
CA THR A 38 2.68 0.68 -7.07
C THR A 38 1.43 1.24 -6.40
N LEU A 39 0.99 0.63 -5.29
CA LEU A 39 -0.18 1.08 -4.53
C LEU A 39 0.01 2.49 -3.94
N LEU A 40 1.23 2.84 -3.53
CA LEU A 40 1.53 4.19 -3.06
C LEU A 40 1.39 5.20 -4.20
N ASN A 41 1.90 4.89 -5.38
CA ASN A 41 1.79 5.76 -6.54
C ASN A 41 0.32 5.95 -6.95
N GLU A 42 -0.46 4.87 -7.03
CA GLU A 42 -1.90 4.95 -7.34
C GLU A 42 -2.66 5.81 -6.33
N LEU A 43 -2.36 5.65 -5.03
CA LEU A 43 -3.00 6.43 -3.98
C LEU A 43 -2.62 7.93 -4.04
N VAL A 44 -1.37 8.24 -4.40
CA VAL A 44 -0.90 9.62 -4.60
C VAL A 44 -1.54 10.24 -5.83
N GLU A 45 -1.59 9.51 -6.95
CA GLU A 45 -2.26 9.95 -8.18
C GLU A 45 -3.74 10.22 -7.95
N PHE A 46 -4.43 9.34 -7.20
CA PHE A 46 -5.81 9.55 -6.81
C PHE A 46 -5.99 10.85 -6.02
N LYS A 47 -5.13 11.10 -5.02
CA LYS A 47 -5.17 12.35 -4.22
C LYS A 47 -4.95 13.60 -5.07
N ILE A 48 -4.08 13.53 -6.07
CA ILE A 48 -3.82 14.65 -7.00
C ILE A 48 -5.06 14.94 -7.85
N CYS A 49 -5.76 13.90 -8.35
CA CYS A 49 -6.92 14.05 -9.22
C CYS A 49 -8.20 14.46 -8.47
N GLU A 50 -8.46 13.88 -7.29
CA GLU A 50 -9.72 14.04 -6.55
C GLU A 50 -9.64 15.05 -5.39
N GLY A 51 -8.45 15.57 -5.08
CA GLY A 51 -8.23 16.57 -4.03
C GLY A 51 -8.47 16.02 -2.62
N ASP A 52 -9.22 16.76 -1.81
CA ASP A 52 -9.46 16.43 -0.40
C ASP A 52 -10.59 15.40 -0.17
N PHE A 53 -11.11 14.79 -1.24
CA PHE A 53 -12.12 13.73 -1.16
C PHE A 53 -11.59 12.55 -0.35
N GLU A 54 -12.36 12.10 0.65
CA GLU A 54 -11.99 10.95 1.51
C GLU A 54 -10.58 11.06 2.12
N SER A 55 -10.10 12.28 2.38
CA SER A 55 -8.73 12.55 2.87
C SER A 55 -8.35 11.71 4.09
N ASN A 56 -9.25 11.55 5.07
CA ASN A 56 -9.01 10.71 6.24
C ASN A 56 -8.77 9.23 5.87
N ARG A 57 -9.53 8.72 4.90
CA ARG A 57 -9.42 7.34 4.42
C ARG A 57 -8.11 7.15 3.67
N ILE A 58 -7.74 8.10 2.82
CA ILE A 58 -6.47 8.12 2.08
C ILE A 58 -5.28 8.15 3.04
N GLU A 59 -5.30 9.00 4.07
CA GLU A 59 -4.23 9.04 5.07
C GLU A 59 -4.18 7.73 5.90
N GLY A 60 -5.34 7.10 6.17
CA GLY A 60 -5.40 5.76 6.76
C GLY A 60 -4.74 4.69 5.87
N MET A 61 -5.02 4.71 4.56
CA MET A 61 -4.39 3.83 3.58
C MET A 61 -2.88 4.06 3.50
N LYS A 62 -2.41 5.31 3.50
CA LYS A 62 -0.96 5.61 3.58
C LYS A 62 -0.31 5.04 4.83
N SER A 63 -0.96 5.13 5.99
CA SER A 63 -0.42 4.55 7.22
C SER A 63 -0.23 3.04 7.09
N LYS A 64 -1.17 2.34 6.43
CA LYS A 64 -1.07 0.89 6.17
C LYS A 64 0.05 0.55 5.18
N ILE A 65 0.27 1.37 4.17
CA ILE A 65 1.42 1.26 3.25
C ILE A 65 2.73 1.40 4.03
N TRP A 66 2.83 2.37 4.94
CA TRP A 66 4.00 2.53 5.81
C TRP A 66 4.20 1.35 6.77
N ASP A 67 3.14 0.72 7.26
CA ASP A 67 3.24 -0.54 8.01
C ASP A 67 3.86 -1.64 7.15
N ALA A 68 3.43 -1.77 5.89
CA ALA A 68 3.96 -2.78 4.97
C ALA A 68 5.47 -2.60 4.74
N TYR A 69 5.94 -1.39 4.42
CA TYR A 69 7.38 -1.13 4.29
C TYR A 69 8.17 -1.48 5.56
N ARG A 70 7.61 -1.17 6.75
CA ARG A 70 8.26 -1.51 8.02
C ARG A 70 8.41 -3.01 8.22
N ASN A 71 7.46 -3.81 7.76
CA ASN A 71 7.54 -5.26 7.81
C ASN A 71 8.52 -5.84 6.77
N LEU A 72 8.70 -5.15 5.63
CA LEU A 72 9.65 -5.56 4.58
C LEU A 72 11.12 -5.20 4.92
N ALA A 73 11.35 -4.13 5.69
CA ALA A 73 12.69 -3.62 6.02
C ALA A 73 13.67 -4.64 6.65
N PRO A 74 13.26 -5.57 7.54
CA PRO A 74 14.18 -6.56 8.13
C PRO A 74 14.82 -7.51 7.11
N ASP A 75 14.11 -7.85 6.03
CA ASP A 75 14.53 -8.85 5.04
C ASP A 75 15.29 -8.26 3.83
N ILE A 76 15.29 -6.93 3.68
CA ILE A 76 15.97 -6.23 2.56
C ILE A 76 17.46 -5.99 2.84
N HIS A 77 17.89 -6.05 4.10
CA HIS A 77 19.27 -5.73 4.51
C HIS A 77 20.20 -6.95 4.68
N THR A 78 19.73 -8.18 4.52
CA THR A 78 20.62 -9.36 4.55
C THR A 78 21.17 -9.63 3.14
N TRP A 79 22.33 -9.05 2.86
CA TRP A 79 23.23 -9.41 1.75
C TRP A 79 24.33 -10.36 2.24
#